data_AF-A0A7W0X012-F1
#
_entry.id   AF-A0A7W0X012-F1
#
_cell.length_a   1.000
_cell.length_b   1.000
_cell.length_c   1.000
_cell.angle_alpha   90.00
_cell.angle_beta   90.00
_cell.angle_gamma   90.00
#
_symmetry.space_group_name_H-M   'P 1'
#
loop_
_entity.id
_entity.type
_entity.pdbx_description
1 polymer ?
#
loop_
_entity_poly.entity_id
_entity_poly.type
_entity_poly.pdbx_seq_one_letter_code
_entity_poly.pdbx_strand_id
1 'polypeptide(L)'
;MRFALLVLVASCAEPASSPPAQPQQPAAPTAERRITPRDKLPDVVKPLLPQRGSYAAGGGLVSSAWRVVVDRDVKTIYAGTATGANAASFGKMDKETTKPLSQRNDVHLAEVCEVAWREAPVKSTDATADYDEILIIVDGDNAFYLQGFGPIKSPGAAKAIEELRAAAGL
;
A
#
# COMPACT_ATOMS: atom_id res chain seq x y z
N MET A 1 73.46 -0.89 5.94
CA MET A 1 72.45 -0.29 6.82
C MET A 1 72.16 1.12 6.31
N ARG A 2 70.99 1.34 5.71
CA ARG A 2 70.52 2.64 5.20
C ARG A 2 69.22 2.96 5.93
N PHE A 3 69.21 4.02 6.72
CA PHE A 3 68.02 4.56 7.35
C PHE A 3 67.23 5.34 6.30
N ALA A 4 66.03 4.87 5.96
CA ALA A 4 65.04 5.65 5.25
C ALA A 4 64.13 6.31 6.31
N LEU A 5 64.23 7.63 6.41
CA LEU A 5 63.37 8.47 7.24
C LEU A 5 62.03 8.63 6.51
N LEU A 6 60.96 8.02 7.03
CA LEU A 6 59.61 8.20 6.54
C LEU A 6 59.03 9.48 7.17
N VAL A 7 58.81 10.52 6.37
CA VAL A 7 58.12 11.74 6.81
C VAL A 7 56.61 11.52 6.69
N LEU A 8 55.92 11.36 7.82
CA LEU A 8 54.45 11.41 7.86
C LEU A 8 53.99 12.86 7.66
N VAL A 9 53.32 13.12 6.54
CA VAL A 9 52.58 14.38 6.34
C VAL A 9 51.22 14.19 7.01
N ALA A 10 51.04 14.79 8.19
CA ALA A 10 49.73 14.88 8.84
C ALA A 10 48.85 15.85 8.04
N SER A 11 47.88 15.32 7.31
CA SER A 11 46.81 16.12 6.72
C SER A 11 45.84 16.52 7.84
N CYS A 12 45.94 17.77 8.28
CA CYS A 12 44.90 18.40 9.10
C CYS A 12 43.69 18.65 8.18
N ALA A 13 42.70 17.76 8.20
CA ALA A 13 41.40 18.05 7.61
C ALA A 13 40.67 19.05 8.51
N GLU A 14 40.40 20.25 8.00
CA GLU A 14 39.51 21.21 8.64
C GLU A 14 38.13 20.58 8.87
N PRO A 15 37.51 20.75 10.05
CA PRO A 15 36.13 20.34 10.24
C PRO A 15 35.24 21.23 9.37
N ALA A 16 34.62 20.63 8.36
CA ALA A 16 33.58 21.29 7.58
C ALA A 16 32.48 21.75 8.53
N SER A 17 32.33 23.08 8.66
CA SER A 17 31.26 23.72 9.40
C SER A 17 29.93 23.11 9.00
N SER A 18 29.30 22.38 9.93
CA SER A 18 27.98 21.82 9.71
C SER A 18 27.00 22.96 9.41
N PRO A 19 26.13 22.85 8.39
CA PRO A 19 25.12 23.87 8.15
C PRO A 19 24.22 24.01 9.39
N PRO A 20 23.73 25.23 9.69
CA PRO A 20 22.92 25.47 10.88
C PRO A 20 21.70 24.53 10.87
N ALA A 21 21.49 23.85 11.99
CA ALA A 21 20.34 23.00 12.21
C ALA A 21 19.07 23.80 11.92
N GLN A 22 18.34 23.42 10.86
CA GLN A 22 17.01 23.96 10.61
C GLN A 22 16.16 23.70 11.86
N PRO A 23 15.34 24.66 12.31
CA PRO A 23 14.38 24.42 13.37
C PRO A 23 13.58 23.19 13.00
N GLN A 24 13.70 22.12 13.79
CA GLN A 24 12.87 20.94 13.63
C GLN A 24 11.43 21.40 13.85
N GLN A 25 10.68 21.58 12.75
CA GLN A 25 9.24 21.74 12.85
C GLN A 25 8.73 20.58 13.69
N PRO A 26 7.90 20.82 14.72
CA PRO A 26 7.23 19.76 15.44
C PRO A 26 6.55 18.88 14.40
N ALA A 27 6.86 17.58 14.41
CA ALA A 27 6.17 16.62 13.56
C ALA A 27 4.67 16.82 13.79
N ALA A 28 3.91 17.09 12.72
CA ALA A 28 2.46 17.17 12.82
C ALA A 28 1.97 15.89 13.53
N PRO A 29 1.04 16.01 14.50
CA PRO A 29 0.53 14.85 15.22
C PRO A 29 0.06 13.82 14.20
N THR A 30 0.72 12.66 14.19
CA THR A 30 0.44 11.62 13.22
C THR A 30 -0.92 11.03 13.62
N ALA A 31 -1.94 11.19 12.78
CA ALA A 31 -3.26 10.62 13.06
C ALA A 31 -3.12 9.11 13.38
N GLU A 32 -3.80 8.66 14.43
CA GLU A 32 -3.72 7.27 14.91
C GLU A 32 -4.23 6.31 13.83
N ARG A 33 -3.52 5.19 13.63
CA ARG A 33 -3.93 4.16 12.69
C ARG A 33 -5.22 3.50 13.18
N ARG A 34 -6.24 3.45 12.34
CA ARG A 34 -7.42 2.63 12.63
C ARG A 34 -7.09 1.15 12.44
N ILE A 35 -7.11 0.37 13.51
CA ILE A 35 -6.74 -1.05 13.47
C ILE A 35 -7.99 -1.93 13.47
N THR A 36 -8.06 -2.80 12.48
CA THR A 36 -8.93 -3.98 12.42
C THR A 36 -8.02 -5.20 12.59
N PRO A 37 -8.14 -5.98 13.68
CA PRO A 37 -7.38 -7.21 13.83
C PRO A 37 -7.65 -8.19 12.67
N ARG A 38 -6.62 -8.89 12.18
CA ARG A 38 -6.71 -9.77 11.01
C ARG A 38 -7.76 -10.88 11.17
N ASP A 39 -7.96 -11.38 12.39
CA ASP A 39 -8.98 -12.38 12.73
C ASP A 39 -10.42 -11.86 12.57
N LYS A 40 -10.61 -10.54 12.59
CA LYS A 40 -11.91 -9.87 12.38
C LYS A 40 -12.23 -9.53 10.93
N LEU A 41 -11.32 -9.81 10.00
CA LEU A 41 -11.60 -9.64 8.57
C LEU A 41 -12.60 -10.71 8.07
N PRO A 42 -13.26 -10.50 6.93
CA PRO A 42 -14.12 -11.52 6.33
C PRO A 42 -13.35 -12.80 5.99
N ASP A 43 -13.91 -13.97 6.30
CA ASP A 43 -13.23 -15.26 6.08
C ASP A 43 -12.91 -15.54 4.61
N VAL A 44 -13.71 -15.00 3.70
CA VAL A 44 -13.50 -15.13 2.25
C VAL A 44 -12.26 -14.40 1.75
N VAL A 45 -11.82 -13.33 2.44
CA VAL A 45 -10.66 -12.54 2.02
C VAL A 45 -9.38 -12.94 2.74
N LYS A 46 -9.45 -13.46 3.97
CA LYS A 46 -8.27 -13.86 4.77
C LYS A 46 -7.24 -14.72 4.01
N PRO A 47 -7.64 -15.74 3.22
CA PRO A 47 -6.68 -16.57 2.47
C PRO A 47 -5.98 -15.85 1.33
N LEU A 48 -6.52 -14.70 0.89
CA LEU A 48 -6.01 -13.90 -0.23
C LEU A 48 -5.03 -12.81 0.23
N LEU A 49 -4.93 -12.57 1.54
CA LEU A 49 -4.14 -11.47 2.09
C LEU A 49 -2.69 -11.92 2.34
N PRO A 50 -1.69 -11.10 1.97
CA PRO A 50 -0.30 -11.33 2.36
C PRO A 50 -0.12 -11.09 3.86
N GLN A 51 1.06 -11.38 4.42
CA GLN A 51 1.35 -11.00 5.82
C GLN A 51 1.56 -9.48 5.94
N ARG A 52 2.27 -8.88 4.97
CA ARG A 52 2.42 -7.43 4.81
C ARG A 52 2.16 -7.00 3.37
N GLY A 53 1.35 -5.97 3.20
CA GLY A 53 1.00 -5.46 1.88
C GLY A 53 -0.40 -4.90 1.79
N SER A 54 -1.03 -5.04 0.63
CA SER A 54 -2.36 -4.50 0.37
C SER A 54 -3.16 -5.37 -0.57
N TYR A 55 -4.47 -5.26 -0.45
CA TYR A 55 -5.47 -5.91 -1.26
C TYR A 55 -6.48 -4.85 -1.67
N ALA A 56 -6.76 -4.76 -2.96
CA ALA A 56 -7.84 -3.97 -3.49
C ALA A 56 -8.69 -4.85 -4.40
N ALA A 57 -10.01 -4.72 -4.30
CA ALA A 57 -10.91 -5.38 -5.21
C ALA A 57 -12.11 -4.51 -5.49
N GLY A 58 -12.71 -4.70 -6.65
CA GLY A 58 -13.97 -4.08 -6.98
C GLY A 58 -14.72 -4.84 -8.05
N GLY A 59 -15.88 -4.33 -8.42
CA GLY A 59 -16.77 -4.98 -9.39
C GLY A 59 -18.21 -4.87 -8.97
N GLY A 60 -19.12 -5.06 -9.92
CA GLY A 60 -20.54 -4.91 -9.65
C GLY A 60 -21.42 -5.43 -10.77
N LEU A 61 -22.67 -4.98 -10.74
CA LEU A 61 -23.71 -5.51 -11.62
C LEU A 61 -23.43 -5.29 -13.11
N VAL A 62 -22.75 -4.18 -13.42
CA VAL A 62 -22.44 -3.75 -14.79
C VAL A 62 -20.94 -3.72 -15.09
N SER A 63 -20.08 -4.07 -14.13
CA SER A 63 -18.62 -4.03 -14.27
C SER A 63 -18.00 -5.38 -13.91
N SER A 64 -17.02 -5.80 -14.69
CA SER A 64 -16.22 -6.98 -14.39
C SER A 64 -15.54 -6.83 -13.03
N ALA A 65 -15.60 -7.88 -12.22
CA ALA A 65 -14.82 -7.94 -10.99
C ALA A 65 -13.32 -7.86 -11.30
N TRP A 66 -12.60 -7.15 -10.46
CA TRP A 66 -11.15 -7.05 -10.50
C TRP A 66 -10.59 -7.18 -9.10
N ARG A 67 -9.33 -7.64 -9.01
CA ARG A 67 -8.59 -7.79 -7.77
C ARG A 67 -7.12 -7.49 -8.00
N VAL A 68 -6.51 -6.81 -7.04
CA VAL A 68 -5.06 -6.59 -6.95
C VAL A 68 -4.60 -6.97 -5.55
N VAL A 69 -3.53 -7.74 -5.47
CA VAL A 69 -2.84 -8.07 -4.22
C VAL A 69 -1.38 -7.71 -4.38
N VAL A 70 -0.87 -6.86 -3.49
CA VAL A 70 0.54 -6.51 -3.42
C VAL A 70 1.12 -7.20 -2.19
N ASP A 71 1.96 -8.19 -2.42
CA ASP A 71 2.67 -8.90 -1.37
C ASP A 71 4.08 -8.31 -1.21
N ARG A 72 4.31 -7.64 -0.08
CA ARG A 72 5.58 -6.97 0.20
C ARG A 72 6.60 -7.90 0.83
N ASP A 73 6.20 -9.08 1.29
CA ASP A 73 7.09 -10.09 1.85
C ASP A 73 7.79 -10.87 0.74
N VAL A 74 7.04 -11.31 -0.28
CA VAL A 74 7.60 -12.04 -1.42
C VAL A 74 7.86 -11.14 -2.65
N LYS A 75 7.61 -9.83 -2.54
CA LYS A 75 7.85 -8.82 -3.59
C LYS A 75 7.13 -9.14 -4.89
N THR A 76 5.82 -9.34 -4.81
CA THR A 76 4.98 -9.60 -5.99
C THR A 76 3.74 -8.71 -6.03
N ILE A 77 3.25 -8.48 -7.25
CA ILE A 77 1.92 -7.96 -7.52
C ILE A 77 1.16 -9.06 -8.24
N TYR A 78 0.05 -9.48 -7.64
CA TYR A 78 -0.94 -10.35 -8.25
C TYR A 78 -2.14 -9.51 -8.69
N ALA A 79 -2.66 -9.76 -9.88
CA ALA A 79 -3.81 -9.04 -10.42
C ALA A 79 -4.74 -9.99 -11.16
N GLY A 80 -6.04 -9.83 -10.98
CA GLY A 80 -7.04 -10.66 -11.63
C GLY A 80 -8.27 -9.90 -12.09
N THR A 81 -8.92 -10.40 -13.14
CA THR A 81 -10.20 -9.89 -13.66
C THR A 81 -11.14 -11.03 -14.01
N ALA A 82 -12.44 -10.82 -13.79
CA ALA A 82 -13.51 -11.69 -14.27
C ALA A 82 -13.97 -11.29 -15.67
N THR A 83 -14.37 -12.26 -16.48
CA THR A 83 -14.79 -12.11 -17.87
C THR A 83 -16.25 -11.65 -17.96
N GLY A 84 -17.04 -11.82 -16.91
CA GLY A 84 -18.44 -11.39 -16.83
C GLY A 84 -18.71 -10.35 -15.75
N ALA A 85 -19.74 -9.52 -15.98
CA ALA A 85 -20.35 -8.69 -14.94
C ALA A 85 -21.10 -9.58 -13.91
N ASN A 86 -21.45 -9.04 -12.75
CA ASN A 86 -22.05 -9.77 -11.61
C ASN A 86 -21.15 -10.85 -10.95
N ALA A 87 -19.88 -10.94 -11.30
CA ALA A 87 -18.95 -11.82 -10.59
C ALA A 87 -18.64 -11.23 -9.20
N ALA A 88 -18.58 -12.09 -8.18
CA ALA A 88 -18.18 -11.66 -6.84
C ALA A 88 -16.69 -11.27 -6.82
N SER A 89 -16.37 -10.10 -6.26
CA SER A 89 -14.99 -9.58 -6.18
C SER A 89 -14.03 -10.43 -5.34
N PHE A 90 -14.56 -11.34 -4.52
CA PHE A 90 -13.79 -12.30 -3.72
C PHE A 90 -13.68 -13.69 -4.37
N GLY A 91 -14.31 -13.90 -5.52
CA GLY A 91 -14.35 -15.18 -6.22
C GLY A 91 -13.07 -15.51 -6.98
N LYS A 92 -13.12 -16.64 -7.70
CA LYS A 92 -12.09 -17.01 -8.69
C LYS A 92 -12.10 -15.98 -9.83
N MET A 93 -10.92 -15.55 -10.26
CA MET A 93 -10.78 -14.66 -11.41
C MET A 93 -10.48 -15.49 -12.66
N ASP A 94 -10.96 -15.05 -13.81
CA ASP A 94 -10.78 -15.78 -15.07
C ASP A 94 -9.40 -15.52 -15.69
N LYS A 95 -8.91 -14.29 -15.53
CA LYS A 95 -7.57 -13.88 -15.96
C LYS A 95 -6.81 -13.48 -14.72
N GLU A 96 -5.67 -14.14 -14.49
CA GLU A 96 -4.80 -13.89 -13.36
C GLU A 96 -3.38 -13.69 -13.88
N THR A 97 -2.71 -12.67 -13.34
CA THR A 97 -1.32 -12.35 -13.67
C THR A 97 -0.56 -12.14 -12.39
N THR A 98 0.72 -12.52 -12.39
CA THR A 98 1.65 -12.23 -11.30
C THR A 98 2.90 -11.64 -11.89
N LYS A 99 3.40 -10.56 -11.28
CA LYS A 99 4.64 -9.92 -11.70
C LYS A 99 5.47 -9.47 -10.49
N PRO A 100 6.79 -9.30 -10.66
CA PRO A 100 7.63 -8.76 -9.60
C PRO A 100 7.20 -7.36 -9.17
N LEU A 101 7.23 -7.10 -7.86
CA LEU A 101 7.08 -5.77 -7.30
C LEU A 101 8.42 -5.04 -7.41
N SER A 102 8.47 -4.01 -8.26
CA SER A 102 9.68 -3.17 -8.37
C SER A 102 9.91 -2.41 -7.06
N GLN A 103 11.17 -2.11 -6.74
CA GLN A 103 11.52 -1.34 -5.54
C GLN A 103 10.80 0.02 -5.51
N ARG A 104 10.69 0.69 -6.67
CA ARG A 104 9.95 1.96 -6.80
C ARG A 104 8.49 1.79 -6.41
N ASN A 105 7.83 0.74 -6.91
CA ASN A 105 6.43 0.49 -6.60
C ASN A 105 6.24 0.07 -5.14
N ASP A 106 7.16 -0.69 -4.55
CA ASP A 106 7.09 -1.08 -3.13
C ASP A 106 7.07 0.16 -2.22
N VAL A 107 8.00 1.09 -2.43
CA VAL A 107 8.07 2.34 -1.65
C VAL A 107 6.83 3.20 -1.87
N HIS A 108 6.50 3.49 -3.13
CA HIS A 108 5.37 4.36 -3.48
C HIS A 108 4.03 3.82 -2.99
N LEU A 109 3.75 2.53 -3.21
CA LEU A 109 2.48 1.94 -2.78
C LEU A 109 2.38 1.85 -1.25
N ALA A 110 3.49 1.63 -0.55
CA ALA A 110 3.51 1.67 0.91
C ALA A 110 3.17 3.06 1.44
N GLU A 111 3.72 4.12 0.84
CA GLU A 111 3.42 5.51 1.23
C GLU A 111 1.97 5.88 0.98
N VAL A 112 1.43 5.57 -0.21
CA VAL A 112 0.03 5.87 -0.53
C VAL A 112 -0.93 5.07 0.36
N CYS A 113 -0.62 3.80 0.64
CA CYS A 113 -1.41 3.00 1.59
C CYS A 113 -1.33 3.55 3.01
N GLU A 114 -0.17 4.02 3.47
CA GLU A 114 -0.04 4.62 4.80
C GLU A 114 -0.91 5.87 4.95
N VAL A 115 -0.96 6.72 3.91
CA VAL A 115 -1.87 7.87 3.87
C VAL A 115 -3.32 7.41 3.97
N ALA A 116 -3.72 6.43 3.16
CA ALA A 116 -5.07 5.86 3.19
C ALA A 116 -5.46 5.29 4.57
N TRP A 117 -4.53 4.61 5.25
CA TRP A 117 -4.77 4.02 6.58
C TRP A 117 -5.03 5.12 7.63
N ARG A 118 -4.25 6.20 7.59
CA ARG A 118 -4.35 7.29 8.58
C ARG A 118 -5.50 8.23 8.34
N GLU A 119 -6.06 8.24 7.14
CA GLU A 119 -7.19 9.11 6.82
C GLU A 119 -8.48 8.62 7.50
N ALA A 120 -9.26 9.56 8.03
CA ALA A 120 -10.56 9.24 8.60
C ALA A 120 -11.49 8.74 7.48
N PRO A 121 -12.12 7.56 7.60
CA PRO A 121 -13.03 7.08 6.59
C PRO A 121 -14.24 8.01 6.51
N VAL A 122 -14.49 8.53 5.32
CA VAL A 122 -15.72 9.25 5.03
C VAL A 122 -16.87 8.26 5.20
N LYS A 123 -17.78 8.50 6.16
CA LYS A 123 -19.01 7.70 6.29
C LYS A 123 -19.75 7.78 4.97
N SER A 124 -19.80 6.68 4.22
CA SER A 124 -20.72 6.56 3.10
C SER A 124 -22.11 6.31 3.69
N THR A 125 -22.98 7.32 3.70
CA THR A 125 -24.35 7.19 4.19
C THR A 125 -25.31 6.61 3.17
N ASP A 126 -24.88 6.48 1.91
CA ASP A 126 -25.74 6.07 0.81
C ASP A 126 -25.07 4.93 0.03
N ALA A 127 -25.78 3.81 -0.12
CA ALA A 127 -25.45 2.81 -1.13
C ALA A 127 -25.79 3.43 -2.49
N THR A 128 -24.83 4.12 -3.09
CA THR A 128 -25.07 4.88 -4.33
C THR A 128 -24.93 4.04 -5.60
N ALA A 129 -24.49 2.78 -5.50
CA ALA A 129 -24.25 1.95 -6.67
C ALA A 129 -24.27 0.44 -6.37
N ASP A 130 -24.57 -0.35 -7.41
CA ASP A 130 -24.58 -1.82 -7.42
C ASP A 130 -23.17 -2.43 -7.60
N TYR A 131 -22.13 -1.75 -7.10
CA TYR A 131 -20.76 -2.26 -7.12
C TYR A 131 -20.09 -2.04 -5.77
N ASP A 132 -19.23 -2.98 -5.38
CA ASP A 132 -18.44 -2.87 -4.16
C ASP A 132 -17.01 -2.48 -4.53
N GLU A 133 -16.39 -1.63 -3.70
CA GLU A 133 -14.94 -1.45 -3.68
C GLU A 133 -14.42 -1.77 -2.29
N ILE A 134 -13.32 -2.52 -2.22
CA ILE A 134 -12.66 -2.93 -0.99
C ILE A 134 -11.20 -2.50 -1.06
N LEU A 135 -10.73 -1.91 0.03
CA LEU A 135 -9.32 -1.71 0.31
C LEU A 135 -8.99 -2.34 1.66
N ILE A 136 -7.99 -3.22 1.66
CA ILE A 136 -7.40 -3.80 2.86
C ILE A 136 -5.90 -3.54 2.82
N ILE A 137 -5.35 -3.03 3.92
CA ILE A 137 -3.91 -2.85 4.10
C ILE A 137 -3.52 -3.72 5.30
N VAL A 138 -2.47 -4.52 5.17
CA VAL A 138 -2.05 -5.47 6.22
C VAL A 138 -0.62 -5.19 6.65
N ASP A 139 -0.41 -5.20 7.96
CA ASP A 139 0.87 -5.08 8.64
C ASP A 139 0.91 -6.11 9.77
N GLY A 140 1.19 -7.37 9.40
CA GLY A 140 1.16 -8.51 10.30
C GLY A 140 -0.27 -8.88 10.71
N ASP A 141 -0.53 -8.84 12.02
CA ASP A 141 -1.84 -9.12 12.61
C ASP A 141 -2.79 -7.90 12.60
N ASN A 142 -2.26 -6.73 12.26
CA ASN A 142 -3.03 -5.50 12.14
C ASN A 142 -3.45 -5.29 10.68
N ALA A 143 -4.69 -4.89 10.47
CA ALA A 143 -5.18 -4.49 9.16
C ALA A 143 -5.92 -3.15 9.23
N PHE A 144 -5.93 -2.45 8.11
CA PHE A 144 -6.94 -1.47 7.78
C PHE A 144 -7.95 -2.15 6.86
N TYR A 145 -9.24 -1.94 7.10
CA TYR A 145 -10.30 -2.46 6.24
C TYR A 145 -11.32 -1.38 5.95
N LEU A 146 -11.54 -1.13 4.66
CA LEU A 146 -12.54 -0.23 4.15
C LEU A 146 -13.31 -0.91 3.03
N GLN A 147 -14.62 -0.88 3.12
CA GLN A 147 -15.53 -1.31 2.07
C GLN A 147 -16.48 -0.16 1.75
N GLY A 148 -16.63 0.14 0.46
CA GLY A 148 -17.63 1.07 -0.07
C GLY A 148 -18.67 0.32 -0.89
N PHE A 149 -19.94 0.69 -0.71
CA PHE A 149 -21.04 0.33 -1.61
C PHE A 149 -21.16 1.43 -2.67
N GLY A 150 -20.37 1.29 -3.72
CA GLY A 150 -19.98 2.32 -4.66
C GLY A 150 -18.51 2.73 -4.50
N PRO A 151 -18.08 3.84 -5.15
CA PRO A 151 -16.68 4.21 -5.16
C PRO A 151 -16.28 4.62 -3.75
N ILE A 152 -15.13 4.15 -3.28
CA ILE A 152 -14.61 4.61 -1.99
C ILE A 152 -14.32 6.12 -2.09
N LYS A 153 -15.00 6.91 -1.25
CA LYS A 153 -14.96 8.40 -1.31
C LYS A 153 -13.85 9.04 -0.49
N SER A 154 -13.12 8.27 0.32
CA SER A 154 -11.95 8.77 1.05
C SER A 154 -10.82 9.05 0.04
N PRO A 155 -10.34 10.30 -0.10
CA PRO A 155 -9.30 10.64 -1.07
C PRO A 155 -8.07 9.72 -1.02
N GLY A 156 -7.54 9.45 0.17
CA GLY A 156 -6.38 8.58 0.36
C GLY A 156 -6.65 7.14 -0.07
N ALA A 157 -7.80 6.58 0.31
CA ALA A 157 -8.17 5.23 -0.07
C ALA A 157 -8.48 5.08 -1.57
N ALA A 158 -9.16 6.07 -2.17
CA ALA A 158 -9.39 6.12 -3.61
C ALA A 158 -8.06 6.18 -4.38
N LYS A 159 -7.13 7.01 -3.91
CA LYS A 159 -5.79 7.11 -4.51
C LYS A 159 -5.01 5.81 -4.38
N ALA A 160 -5.07 5.14 -3.23
CA ALA A 160 -4.45 3.84 -3.03
C ALA A 160 -4.99 2.80 -4.03
N ILE A 161 -6.31 2.73 -4.21
CA ILE A 161 -6.93 1.81 -5.17
C ILE A 161 -6.46 2.10 -6.61
N GLU A 162 -6.47 3.36 -7.02
CA GLU A 162 -6.01 3.79 -8.35
C GLU A 162 -4.56 3.36 -8.60
N GLU A 163 -3.67 3.67 -7.65
CA GLU A 163 -2.23 3.36 -7.76
C GLU A 163 -1.96 1.85 -7.74
N LEU A 164 -2.71 1.08 -6.95
CA LEU A 164 -2.62 -0.38 -6.94
C LEU A 164 -3.01 -0.97 -8.30
N ARG A 165 -4.10 -0.49 -8.90
CA ARG A 165 -4.56 -0.91 -10.23
C ARG A 165 -3.55 -0.52 -11.31
N ALA A 166 -3.06 0.71 -11.30
CA ALA A 166 -2.04 1.18 -12.24
C ALA A 166 -0.76 0.34 -12.13
N ALA A 167 -0.30 0.06 -10.91
CA ALA A 167 0.86 -0.78 -10.67
C ALA A 167 0.64 -2.22 -11.13
N ALA A 168 -0.58 -2.74 -11.07
CA ALA A 168 -0.99 -4.04 -11.61
C ALA A 168 -1.12 -4.06 -13.14
N GLY A 169 -1.45 -2.94 -13.76
CA GLY A 169 -1.79 -2.83 -15.19
C GLY A 169 -3.28 -3.08 -15.48
N LEU A 170 -4.15 -2.69 -14.55
CA LEU A 170 -5.62 -2.75 -14.61
C LEU A 170 -6.27 -1.36 -14.65
#